data_AF-A0A931VQL9-F1
#
_entry.id   AF-A0A931VQL9-F1
#
_cell.length_a   1.000
_cell.length_b   1.000
_cell.length_c   1.000
_cell.angle_alpha   90.00
_cell.angle_beta   90.00
_cell.angle_gamma   90.00
#
_symmetry.space_group_name_H-M   'P 1'
#
loop_
_entity.id
_entity.type
_entity.pdbx_description
1 polymer ?
#
loop_
_entity_poly.entity_id
_entity_poly.type
_entity_poly.pdbx_seq_one_letter_code
_entity_poly.pdbx_strand_id
1 'polypeptide(L)'
;AGIVGISLAIKEGQGFYIPVGHLSGNNLDLQKVLSVLHEPLTDSKISKIAHNAKYDYIVLAKHGLTVSPITFDTMIAEFVVDPSSRNLGLKNLAFTRLGEEMTHIEELIGKGKKQISMAEVAIESVAPYAAADAENTLRLLPIMQAEVEHVHGQKLMDEIEMPLI
;
A
#
# COMPACT_ATOMS: atom_id res chain seq x y z
N ALA A 1 10.31 -7.13 12.96
CA ALA A 1 10.13 -7.83 11.67
C ALA A 1 10.83 -7.00 10.60
N GLY A 2 11.57 -7.64 9.69
CA GLY A 2 12.23 -6.95 8.56
C GLY A 2 11.28 -6.79 7.37
N ILE A 3 11.70 -6.01 6.38
CA ILE A 3 10.98 -5.87 5.10
C ILE A 3 11.17 -7.17 4.29
N VAL A 4 10.07 -7.76 3.83
CA VAL A 4 10.10 -8.97 2.97
C VAL A 4 10.11 -8.60 1.49
N GLY A 5 9.36 -7.56 1.12
CA GLY A 5 9.35 -6.98 -0.21
C GLY A 5 8.63 -5.64 -0.22
N ILE A 6 8.77 -4.93 -1.33
CA ILE A 6 8.13 -3.64 -1.58
C ILE A 6 7.36 -3.77 -2.89
N SER A 7 6.08 -3.38 -2.92
CA SER A 7 5.32 -3.28 -4.16
C SER A 7 5.07 -1.83 -4.57
N LEU A 8 5.00 -1.60 -5.88
CA LEU A 8 4.80 -0.29 -6.49
C LEU A 8 3.91 -0.43 -7.71
N ALA A 9 3.06 0.57 -7.95
CA ALA A 9 2.30 0.72 -9.19
C ALA A 9 2.39 2.18 -9.62
N ILE A 10 2.67 2.41 -10.91
CA ILE A 10 2.78 3.76 -11.50
C ILE A 10 1.79 3.96 -12.66
N LYS A 11 1.12 2.88 -13.08
CA LYS A 11 0.20 2.85 -14.19
C LYS A 11 -0.82 1.74 -13.95
N GLU A 12 -2.08 2.01 -14.26
CA GLU A 12 -3.15 1.01 -14.23
C GLU A 12 -2.80 -0.20 -15.11
N GLY A 13 -3.11 -1.40 -14.61
CA GLY A 13 -2.76 -2.69 -15.16
C GLY A 13 -1.29 -3.08 -14.95
N GLN A 14 -0.50 -2.32 -14.18
CA GLN A 14 0.91 -2.59 -13.93
C GLN A 14 1.28 -2.43 -12.45
N GLY A 15 1.50 -3.57 -11.79
CA GLY A 15 2.11 -3.64 -10.46
C GLY A 15 3.46 -4.36 -10.49
N PHE A 16 4.37 -3.93 -9.63
CA PHE A 16 5.71 -4.48 -9.48
C PHE A 16 5.89 -4.96 -8.04
N TYR A 17 6.62 -6.05 -7.87
CA TYR A 17 7.06 -6.54 -6.56
C TYR A 17 8.58 -6.68 -6.54
N ILE A 18 9.20 -6.14 -5.49
CA ILE A 18 10.63 -6.12 -5.27
C ILE A 18 10.93 -6.98 -4.03
N PRO A 19 11.32 -8.26 -4.19
CA PRO A 19 11.62 -9.15 -3.07
C PRO A 19 12.99 -8.81 -2.46
N VAL A 20 13.06 -8.71 -1.13
CA VAL A 20 14.29 -8.34 -0.39
C VAL A 20 14.54 -9.17 0.87
N GLY A 21 13.55 -9.93 1.35
CA GLY A 21 13.62 -10.63 2.64
C GLY A 21 12.87 -11.95 2.71
N HIS A 22 12.65 -12.63 1.57
CA HIS A 22 12.17 -14.02 1.58
C HIS A 22 13.26 -14.99 2.04
N LEU A 23 12.88 -16.09 2.70
CA LEU A 23 13.80 -17.14 3.13
C LEU A 23 14.35 -17.98 1.96
N SER A 24 13.68 -17.94 0.81
CA SER A 24 14.09 -18.64 -0.40
C SER A 24 13.81 -17.79 -1.65
N GLY A 25 14.48 -18.12 -2.75
CA GLY A 25 14.39 -17.37 -4.01
C GLY A 25 15.39 -16.22 -4.11
N ASN A 26 15.29 -15.47 -5.20
CA ASN A 26 16.25 -14.42 -5.55
C ASN A 26 15.81 -13.07 -4.98
N ASN A 27 16.26 -12.78 -3.76
CA ASN A 27 16.08 -11.47 -3.14
C ASN A 27 17.12 -10.47 -3.66
N LEU A 28 16.70 -9.21 -3.75
CA LEU A 28 17.60 -8.08 -3.95
C LEU A 28 18.15 -7.60 -2.60
N ASP A 29 19.32 -6.96 -2.64
CA ASP A 29 19.89 -6.30 -1.47
C ASP A 29 18.99 -5.12 -1.04
N LEU A 30 18.51 -5.16 0.20
CA LEU A 30 17.58 -4.17 0.73
C LEU A 30 18.17 -2.75 0.67
N GLN A 31 19.44 -2.57 1.03
CA GLN A 31 20.06 -1.24 1.06
C GLN A 31 20.18 -0.65 -0.35
N LYS A 32 20.53 -1.48 -1.34
CA LYS A 32 20.52 -1.09 -2.75
C LYS A 32 19.13 -0.70 -3.23
N VAL A 33 18.10 -1.47 -2.87
CA VAL A 33 16.71 -1.15 -3.23
C VAL A 33 16.28 0.18 -2.61
N LEU A 34 16.50 0.37 -1.30
CA LEU A 34 16.16 1.62 -0.61
C LEU A 34 16.91 2.82 -1.17
N SER A 35 18.20 2.66 -1.51
CA SER A 35 18.99 3.71 -2.15
C SER A 35 18.41 4.14 -3.50
N VAL A 36 17.92 3.20 -4.31
CA VAL A 36 17.31 3.50 -5.63
C VAL A 36 15.94 4.14 -5.45
N LEU A 37 15.16 3.68 -4.47
CA LEU A 37 13.82 4.21 -4.19
C LEU A 37 13.85 5.54 -3.42
N HIS A 38 15.00 5.94 -2.88
CA HIS A 38 15.11 7.13 -2.05
C HIS A 38 14.63 8.39 -2.78
N GLU A 39 15.22 8.71 -3.93
CA GLU A 39 14.87 9.91 -4.69
C GLU A 39 13.37 9.97 -5.05
N PRO A 40 12.76 8.97 -5.71
CA PRO A 40 11.34 9.06 -6.07
C PRO A 40 10.40 9.07 -4.85
N LEU A 41 10.74 8.38 -3.76
CA LEU A 41 9.91 8.35 -2.56
C LEU A 41 10.11 9.55 -1.62
N THR A 42 11.09 10.42 -1.89
CA THR A 42 11.34 11.66 -1.13
C THR A 42 11.14 12.94 -1.95
N ASP A 43 10.97 12.83 -3.28
CA ASP A 43 10.71 13.99 -4.13
C ASP A 43 9.33 14.59 -3.87
N SER A 44 9.32 15.86 -3.44
CA SER A 44 8.14 16.72 -3.26
C SER A 44 7.22 16.84 -4.48
N LYS A 45 7.75 16.60 -5.70
CA LYS A 45 7.02 16.71 -6.96
C LYS A 45 6.31 15.42 -7.35
N ILE A 46 6.59 14.32 -6.65
CA ILE A 46 6.02 13.01 -6.92
C ILE A 46 5.03 12.69 -5.80
N SER A 47 3.75 12.61 -6.13
CA SER A 47 2.70 12.17 -5.22
C SER A 47 2.86 10.68 -4.87
N LYS A 48 2.76 10.34 -3.58
CA LYS A 48 2.71 8.96 -3.11
C LYS A 48 1.32 8.65 -2.58
N ILE A 49 0.77 7.54 -3.04
CA ILE A 49 -0.57 7.04 -2.69
C ILE A 49 -0.38 5.70 -2.03
N ALA A 50 -1.11 5.45 -0.95
CA ALA A 50 -1.04 4.19 -0.22
C ALA A 50 -2.40 3.81 0.38
N HIS A 51 -2.44 2.65 1.02
CA HIS A 51 -3.54 2.20 1.84
C HIS A 51 -3.01 1.95 3.25
N ASN A 52 -3.47 2.69 4.25
CA ASN A 52 -2.93 2.65 5.61
C ASN A 52 -1.41 2.95 5.64
N ALA A 53 -1.03 4.06 5.00
CA ALA A 53 0.32 4.52 4.73
C ALA A 53 1.20 4.64 5.99
N LYS A 54 0.59 4.90 7.16
CA LYS A 54 1.28 4.92 8.46
C LYS A 54 2.12 3.67 8.69
N TYR A 55 1.61 2.50 8.32
CA TYR A 55 2.35 1.25 8.49
C TYR A 55 3.62 1.23 7.64
N ASP A 56 3.49 1.50 6.34
CA ASP A 56 4.60 1.52 5.39
C ASP A 56 5.62 2.61 5.74
N TYR A 57 5.14 3.80 6.12
CA TYR A 57 5.96 4.93 6.57
C TYR A 57 6.85 4.52 7.75
N ILE A 58 6.26 3.93 8.81
CA ILE A 58 7.03 3.49 9.98
C ILE A 58 8.04 2.40 9.61
N VAL A 59 7.66 1.45 8.76
CA VAL A 59 8.53 0.34 8.34
C VAL A 59 9.72 0.86 7.53
N LEU A 60 9.50 1.74 6.56
CA LEU A 60 10.56 2.31 5.72
C LEU A 60 11.45 3.29 6.48
N ALA A 61 10.88 4.11 7.36
CA ALA A 61 11.64 5.05 8.19
C ALA A 61 12.62 4.33 9.12
N LYS A 62 12.23 3.17 9.67
CA LYS A 62 13.14 2.30 10.45
C LYS A 62 14.33 1.78 9.67
N HIS A 63 14.25 1.77 8.34
CA HIS A 63 15.33 1.37 7.45
C HIS A 63 15.99 2.56 6.74
N GLY A 64 15.77 3.79 7.24
CA GLY A 64 16.43 5.00 6.75
C GLY A 64 15.75 5.67 5.55
N LEU A 65 14.53 5.27 5.19
CA LEU A 65 13.76 5.89 4.12
C LEU A 65 12.49 6.54 4.65
N THR A 66 12.51 7.86 4.82
CA THR A 66 11.35 8.64 5.24
C THR A 66 10.56 9.11 4.01
N VAL A 67 9.50 8.38 3.66
CA VAL A 67 8.67 8.69 2.49
C VAL A 67 7.96 10.03 2.66
N SER A 68 8.05 10.91 1.65
CA SER A 68 7.36 12.20 1.64
C SER A 68 7.28 12.79 0.22
N PRO A 69 6.18 13.44 -0.18
CA PRO A 69 4.90 13.55 0.53
C PRO A 69 4.01 12.34 0.29
N ILE A 70 3.33 11.88 1.33
CA ILE A 70 2.15 11.00 1.17
C ILE A 70 0.98 11.94 0.91
N THR A 71 0.42 11.87 -0.29
CA THR A 71 -0.61 12.81 -0.74
C THR A 71 -2.01 12.22 -0.72
N PHE A 72 -2.13 10.91 -0.55
CA PHE A 72 -3.43 10.25 -0.46
C PHE A 72 -3.33 8.89 0.25
N ASP A 73 -4.23 8.63 1.18
CA ASP A 73 -4.41 7.33 1.81
C ASP A 73 -5.86 6.86 1.60
N THR A 74 -6.03 5.74 0.90
CA THR A 74 -7.36 5.21 0.55
C THR A 74 -8.16 4.78 1.78
N MET A 75 -7.53 4.33 2.86
CA MET A 75 -8.22 3.98 4.10
C MET A 75 -8.79 5.23 4.79
N ILE A 76 -8.01 6.31 4.82
CA ILE A 76 -8.44 7.58 5.39
C ILE A 76 -9.51 8.23 4.51
N ALA A 77 -9.35 8.18 3.19
CA ALA A 77 -10.36 8.68 2.26
C ALA A 77 -11.72 8.01 2.49
N GLU A 78 -11.75 6.69 2.74
CA GLU A 78 -12.98 6.00 3.11
C GLU A 78 -13.58 6.54 4.43
N PHE A 79 -12.75 6.76 5.44
CA PHE A 79 -13.22 7.33 6.71
C PHE A 79 -13.77 8.75 6.55
N VAL A 80 -13.16 9.58 5.70
CA VAL A 80 -13.65 10.93 5.39
C VAL A 80 -14.98 10.90 4.64
N VAL A 81 -15.14 9.95 3.71
CA VAL A 81 -16.37 9.78 2.92
C VAL A 81 -17.51 9.23 3.78
N ASP A 82 -17.25 8.19 4.56
CA ASP A 82 -18.20 7.55 5.46
C ASP A 82 -17.51 7.09 6.75
N PRO A 83 -17.57 7.90 7.83
CA PRO A 83 -17.01 7.54 9.13
C PRO A 83 -17.63 6.29 9.76
N SER A 84 -18.80 5.85 9.29
CA SER A 84 -19.50 4.65 9.77
C SER A 84 -19.17 3.39 8.96
N SER A 85 -18.36 3.54 7.91
CA SER A 85 -18.03 2.47 6.98
C SER A 85 -17.33 1.29 7.67
N ARG A 86 -17.68 0.10 7.19
CA ARG A 86 -16.99 -1.16 7.54
C ARG A 86 -16.04 -1.64 6.44
N ASN A 87 -15.87 -0.83 5.39
CA ASN A 87 -15.11 -1.17 4.20
C ASN A 87 -13.69 -0.57 4.20
N LEU A 88 -13.17 -0.17 5.35
CA LEU A 88 -11.85 0.46 5.47
C LEU A 88 -10.67 -0.39 4.96
N GLY A 89 -10.83 -1.71 4.79
CA GLY A 89 -9.77 -2.57 4.27
C GLY A 89 -9.72 -2.57 2.74
N LEU A 90 -8.51 -2.59 2.17
CA LEU A 90 -8.27 -2.50 0.73
C LEU A 90 -9.11 -3.47 -0.11
N LYS A 91 -9.25 -4.72 0.33
CA LYS A 91 -10.03 -5.75 -0.38
C LYS A 91 -11.51 -5.38 -0.48
N ASN A 92 -12.06 -4.80 0.58
CA ASN A 92 -13.45 -4.35 0.58
C ASN A 92 -13.60 -3.10 -0.29
N LEU A 93 -12.65 -2.16 -0.25
CA LEU A 93 -12.65 -0.98 -1.13
C LEU A 93 -12.59 -1.39 -2.60
N ALA A 94 -11.66 -2.28 -2.97
CA ALA A 94 -11.50 -2.77 -4.33
C ALA A 94 -12.77 -3.51 -4.80
N PHE A 95 -13.34 -4.37 -3.97
CA PHE A 95 -14.59 -5.05 -4.31
C PHE A 95 -15.76 -4.07 -4.51
N THR A 96 -15.96 -3.15 -3.57
CA THR A 96 -17.11 -2.23 -3.58
C THR A 96 -17.05 -1.18 -4.69
N ARG A 97 -15.85 -0.70 -5.04
CA ARG A 97 -15.65 0.41 -6.00
C ARG A 97 -15.16 -0.04 -7.36
N LEU A 98 -14.36 -1.10 -7.43
CA LEU A 98 -13.79 -1.61 -8.69
C LEU A 98 -14.47 -2.91 -9.15
N GLY A 99 -15.24 -3.57 -8.29
CA GLY A 99 -15.76 -4.92 -8.55
C GLY A 99 -14.66 -5.99 -8.54
N GLU A 100 -13.49 -5.69 -7.98
CA GLU A 100 -12.31 -6.57 -7.98
C GLU A 100 -12.29 -7.44 -6.72
N GLU A 101 -12.28 -8.77 -6.89
CA GLU A 101 -12.07 -9.71 -5.79
C GLU A 101 -10.58 -9.97 -5.61
N MET A 102 -10.00 -9.40 -4.55
CA MET A 102 -8.58 -9.52 -4.25
C MET A 102 -8.26 -10.76 -3.43
N THR A 103 -7.12 -11.40 -3.70
CA THR A 103 -6.60 -12.54 -2.93
C THR A 103 -6.47 -12.20 -1.45
N HIS A 104 -6.97 -13.07 -0.58
CA HIS A 104 -6.84 -12.87 0.86
C HIS A 104 -5.43 -13.23 1.36
N ILE A 105 -4.92 -12.52 2.38
CA ILE A 105 -3.53 -12.73 2.83
C ILE A 105 -3.40 -14.13 3.43
N GLU A 106 -4.47 -14.62 4.02
CA GLU A 106 -4.55 -15.93 4.64
C GLU A 106 -4.51 -17.09 3.63
N GLU A 107 -4.71 -16.82 2.34
CA GLU A 107 -4.43 -17.79 1.27
C GLU A 107 -2.92 -18.00 1.10
N LEU A 108 -2.10 -16.99 1.41
CA LEU A 108 -0.64 -17.08 1.37
C LEU A 108 -0.06 -17.60 2.68
N ILE A 109 -0.49 -17.01 3.80
CA ILE A 109 0.16 -17.24 5.09
C ILE A 109 -0.63 -18.19 6.01
N GLY A 110 -1.84 -18.61 5.64
CA GLY A 110 -2.70 -19.41 6.49
C GLY A 110 -3.35 -18.62 7.64
N LYS A 111 -3.93 -19.35 8.60
CA LYS A 111 -4.68 -18.78 9.74
C LYS A 111 -4.28 -19.42 11.08
N GLY A 112 -4.43 -18.65 12.16
CA GLY A 112 -4.29 -19.13 13.53
C GLY A 112 -2.90 -19.66 13.85
N LYS A 113 -2.82 -20.77 14.60
CA LYS A 113 -1.54 -21.35 15.06
C LYS A 113 -0.64 -21.89 13.93
N LYS A 114 -1.19 -22.09 12.73
CA LYS A 114 -0.45 -22.57 11.56
C LYS A 114 -0.06 -21.42 10.61
N GLN A 115 -0.30 -20.17 11.01
CA GLN A 115 0.06 -19.01 10.21
C GLN A 115 1.59 -18.90 10.11
N ILE A 116 2.09 -18.79 8.89
CA ILE A 116 3.53 -18.61 8.60
C ILE A 116 3.85 -17.12 8.36
N SER A 117 5.13 -16.78 8.35
CA SER A 117 5.59 -15.45 7.92
C SER A 117 5.49 -15.30 6.40
N MET A 118 5.25 -14.08 5.91
CA MET A 118 5.33 -13.78 4.48
C MET A 118 6.72 -14.13 3.89
N ALA A 119 7.78 -14.07 4.70
CA ALA A 119 9.13 -14.46 4.29
C ALA A 119 9.24 -15.96 3.94
N GLU A 120 8.36 -16.81 4.47
CA GLU A 120 8.34 -18.26 4.22
C GLU A 120 7.59 -18.61 2.92
N VAL A 121 6.80 -17.67 2.38
CA VAL A 121 6.03 -17.86 1.15
C VAL A 121 6.94 -17.67 -0.07
N ALA A 122 6.73 -18.47 -1.13
CA ALA A 122 7.45 -18.33 -2.39
C ALA A 122 7.21 -16.95 -3.02
N ILE A 123 8.26 -16.36 -3.60
CA ILE A 123 8.21 -15.03 -4.24
C ILE A 123 7.13 -15.00 -5.33
N GLU A 124 7.02 -16.06 -6.11
CA GLU A 124 6.08 -16.20 -7.24
C GLU A 124 4.62 -16.15 -6.77
N SER A 125 4.34 -16.53 -5.53
CA SER A 125 3.01 -16.44 -4.93
C SER A 125 2.74 -15.07 -4.30
N VAL A 126 3.75 -14.44 -3.70
CA VAL A 126 3.59 -13.12 -3.06
C VAL A 126 3.57 -11.99 -4.08
N ALA A 127 4.32 -12.11 -5.17
CA ALA A 127 4.43 -11.09 -6.20
C ALA A 127 3.07 -10.62 -6.76
N PRO A 128 2.16 -11.51 -7.24
CA PRO A 128 0.86 -11.08 -7.75
C PRO A 128 -0.01 -10.45 -6.65
N TYR A 129 0.01 -10.98 -5.43
CA TYR A 129 -0.73 -10.43 -4.29
C TYR A 129 -0.27 -9.00 -3.98
N ALA A 130 1.04 -8.79 -3.79
CA ALA A 130 1.58 -7.50 -3.39
C ALA A 130 1.48 -6.47 -4.54
N ALA A 131 1.66 -6.90 -5.78
CA ALA A 131 1.46 -6.06 -6.96
C ALA A 131 0.00 -5.63 -7.09
N ALA A 132 -0.97 -6.53 -6.84
CA ALA A 132 -2.39 -6.20 -6.86
C ALA A 132 -2.76 -5.21 -5.75
N ASP A 133 -2.18 -5.30 -4.55
CA ASP A 133 -2.39 -4.33 -3.47
C ASP A 133 -1.98 -2.90 -3.91
N ALA A 134 -0.80 -2.75 -4.52
CA ALA A 134 -0.33 -1.45 -5.01
C ALA A 134 -1.18 -0.93 -6.20
N GLU A 135 -1.54 -1.82 -7.12
CA GLU A 135 -2.26 -1.48 -8.35
C GLU A 135 -3.72 -1.10 -8.07
N ASN A 136 -4.43 -1.86 -7.22
CA ASN A 136 -5.79 -1.51 -6.81
C ASN A 136 -5.82 -0.21 -6.01
N THR A 137 -4.82 0.03 -5.16
CA THR A 137 -4.68 1.31 -4.45
C THR A 137 -4.57 2.48 -5.43
N LEU A 138 -3.82 2.32 -6.53
CA LEU A 138 -3.72 3.32 -7.58
C LEU A 138 -5.04 3.51 -8.33
N ARG A 139 -5.74 2.42 -8.69
CA ARG A 139 -7.04 2.46 -9.37
C ARG A 139 -8.15 3.11 -8.54
N LEU A 140 -8.08 2.98 -7.22
CA LEU A 140 -9.05 3.60 -6.30
C LEU A 140 -8.93 5.12 -6.24
N LEU A 141 -7.73 5.68 -6.48
CA LEU A 141 -7.46 7.12 -6.34
C LEU A 141 -8.51 8.01 -7.02
N PRO A 142 -8.74 7.95 -8.35
CA PRO A 142 -9.65 8.89 -9.01
C PRO A 142 -11.09 8.78 -8.51
N ILE A 143 -11.53 7.57 -8.13
CA ILE A 143 -12.88 7.32 -7.61
C ILE A 143 -13.02 7.97 -6.23
N MET A 144 -12.10 7.67 -5.33
CA MET A 144 -12.15 8.15 -3.95
C MET A 144 -11.89 9.64 -3.85
N GLN A 145 -11.05 10.22 -4.72
CA GLN A 145 -10.90 11.68 -4.82
C GLN A 145 -12.24 12.36 -5.12
N ALA A 146 -12.97 11.87 -6.12
CA ALA A 146 -14.28 12.41 -6.47
C ALA A 146 -15.32 12.25 -5.34
N GLU A 147 -15.28 11.14 -4.61
CA GLU A 147 -16.16 10.91 -3.45
C GLU A 147 -15.83 11.84 -2.28
N VAL A 148 -14.54 12.04 -1.97
CA VAL A 148 -14.12 13.02 -0.97
C VAL A 148 -14.57 14.43 -1.39
N GLU A 149 -14.52 14.76 -2.69
CA GLU A 149 -14.99 16.05 -3.24
C GLU A 149 -16.49 16.23 -3.04
N HIS A 150 -17.24 15.17 -3.29
CA HIS A 150 -18.69 15.17 -3.13
C HIS A 150 -19.13 15.45 -1.69
N VAL A 151 -18.39 14.96 -0.69
CA VAL A 151 -18.68 15.22 0.74
C VAL A 151 -18.00 16.48 1.29
N HIS A 152 -17.35 17.27 0.43
CA HIS A 152 -16.56 18.45 0.81
C HIS A 152 -15.43 18.15 1.82
N GLY A 153 -14.84 16.95 1.72
CA GLY A 153 -13.85 16.42 2.66
C GLY A 153 -12.39 16.83 2.38
N GLN A 154 -12.10 17.54 1.28
CA GLN A 154 -10.73 17.88 0.84
C GLN A 154 -9.91 18.53 1.94
N LYS A 155 -10.47 19.56 2.59
CA LYS A 155 -9.74 20.30 3.62
C LYS A 155 -9.42 19.41 4.82
N LEU A 156 -10.34 18.54 5.21
CA LEU A 156 -10.09 17.57 6.27
C LEU A 156 -8.99 16.60 5.85
N MET A 157 -9.05 16.08 4.63
CA MET A 157 -8.03 15.18 4.08
C MET A 157 -6.65 15.85 4.05
N ASP A 158 -6.54 17.01 3.40
CA ASP A 158 -5.25 17.63 3.06
C ASP A 158 -4.62 18.43 4.22
N GLU A 159 -5.43 19.10 5.04
CA GLU A 159 -4.92 19.99 6.10
C GLU A 159 -4.82 19.30 7.46
N ILE A 160 -5.53 18.17 7.66
CA ILE A 160 -5.59 17.47 8.95
C ILE A 160 -5.13 16.03 8.82
N GLU A 161 -5.79 15.20 8.01
CA GLU A 161 -5.56 13.75 8.04
C GLU A 161 -4.22 13.34 7.39
N MET A 162 -3.88 13.85 6.20
CA MET A 162 -2.59 13.54 5.55
C MET A 162 -1.38 14.02 6.34
N PRO A 163 -1.37 15.24 6.94
CA PRO A 163 -0.27 15.69 7.80
C PRO A 163 -0.10 14.90 9.12
N LEU A 164 -1.11 14.13 9.56
CA LEU A 164 -1.07 13.34 10.79
C LEU A 164 -0.51 11.92 10.62
N ILE A 165 -0.28 11.47 9.39
CA ILE A 165 0.37 10.19 9.08
C ILE A 165 1.81 10.20 9.58
#